data_AF-A0A960A633-F1
#
_entry.id   AF-A0A960A633-F1
#
_cell.length_a   1.000
_cell.length_b   1.000
_cell.length_c   1.000
_cell.angle_alpha   90.00
_cell.angle_beta   90.00
_cell.angle_gamma   90.00
#
_symmetry.space_group_name_H-M   'P 1'
#
loop_
_entity.id
_entity.type
_entity.pdbx_description
1 polymer ?
#
loop_
_entity_poly.entity_id
_entity_poly.type
_entity_poly.pdbx_seq_one_letter_code
_entity_poly.pdbx_strand_id
1 'polypeptide(L)'
;MPTAGRGALPFALIHGESLVAAATWGLEAAEVQPIGHGTTSAALRERGECVVFHDPLCPMTPPEFIAECVREAIADDSIIVAVRPVTDTIKVLEGEFVGRTLDREQLLSLASPIVFGPGRLADLPDLDLDGVLFADLVAILSEINLKLAPALAARVHDDVERQMLEAASRVVPSG
;
A
#
# COMPACT_ATOMS: atom_id res chain seq x y z
N MET A 1 2.47 -24.94 -4.09
CA MET A 1 3.25 -23.71 -4.41
C MET A 1 3.75 -23.14 -3.10
N PRO A 2 5.04 -22.82 -2.91
CA PRO A 2 5.51 -22.26 -1.65
C PRO A 2 4.94 -20.85 -1.48
N THR A 3 4.17 -20.65 -0.41
CA THR A 3 3.34 -19.48 -0.05
C THR A 3 4.04 -18.47 0.86
N ALA A 4 5.37 -18.46 0.91
CA ALA A 4 6.12 -17.55 1.78
C ALA A 4 6.23 -16.16 1.14
N GLY A 5 5.67 -15.13 1.80
CA GLY A 5 5.91 -13.73 1.46
C GLY A 5 4.68 -12.91 1.06
N ARG A 6 3.56 -13.53 0.68
CA ARG A 6 2.26 -12.84 0.59
C ARG A 6 1.56 -12.95 1.95
N GLY A 7 1.51 -11.87 2.72
CA GLY A 7 0.87 -11.89 4.05
C GLY A 7 1.56 -12.84 5.05
N ALA A 8 2.90 -12.91 5.03
CA ALA A 8 3.70 -13.84 5.82
C ALA A 8 3.69 -13.63 7.35
N LEU A 9 2.67 -13.00 7.91
CA LEU A 9 2.29 -13.29 9.29
C LEU A 9 1.19 -14.34 9.25
N PRO A 10 1.46 -15.59 9.66
CA PRO A 10 0.41 -16.60 9.79
C PRO A 10 -0.65 -16.07 10.77
N PHE A 11 -1.87 -15.83 10.27
CA PHE A 11 -3.05 -15.48 11.07
C PHE A 11 -2.90 -14.26 12.00
N ALA A 12 -2.06 -13.27 11.65
CA ALA A 12 -2.03 -12.02 12.40
C ALA A 12 -3.41 -11.34 12.36
N LEU A 13 -3.95 -11.07 13.54
CA LEU A 13 -5.21 -10.36 13.71
C LEU A 13 -4.95 -8.94 14.15
N ILE A 14 -5.71 -7.97 13.66
CA ILE A 14 -5.77 -6.62 14.19
C ILE A 14 -7.22 -6.34 14.58
N HIS A 15 -7.45 -5.98 15.84
CA HIS A 15 -8.80 -5.90 16.42
C HIS A 15 -9.62 -7.19 16.27
N GLY A 16 -8.97 -8.35 16.27
CA GLY A 16 -9.63 -9.65 16.13
C GLY A 16 -9.86 -10.10 14.68
N GLU A 17 -9.45 -9.31 13.70
CA GLU A 17 -9.73 -9.55 12.28
C GLU A 17 -8.45 -9.77 11.49
N SER A 18 -8.50 -10.62 10.46
CA SER A 18 -7.33 -10.83 9.61
C SER A 18 -6.90 -9.52 8.95
N LEU A 19 -5.60 -9.34 8.72
CA LEU A 19 -5.09 -8.12 8.08
C LEU A 19 -5.74 -7.85 6.70
N VAL A 20 -6.04 -8.93 5.96
CA VAL A 20 -6.80 -8.87 4.70
C VAL A 20 -8.20 -8.31 4.93
N ALA A 21 -8.95 -8.85 5.91
CA ALA A 21 -10.29 -8.37 6.22
C ALA A 21 -10.30 -6.89 6.64
N ALA A 22 -9.37 -6.49 7.52
CA ALA A 22 -9.23 -5.10 7.97
C ALA A 22 -8.93 -4.15 6.79
N ALA A 23 -7.99 -4.52 5.91
CA ALA A 23 -7.68 -3.76 4.71
C ALA A 23 -8.86 -3.68 3.74
N THR A 24 -9.59 -4.79 3.53
CA THR A 24 -10.79 -4.83 2.69
C THR A 24 -11.88 -3.92 3.22
N TRP A 25 -12.14 -3.90 4.53
CA TRP A 25 -13.10 -2.97 5.12
C TRP A 25 -12.70 -1.50 4.94
N GLY A 26 -11.40 -1.21 5.02
CA GLY A 26 -10.89 0.13 4.72
C GLY A 26 -11.21 0.58 3.29
N LEU A 27 -11.05 -0.33 2.32
CA LEU A 27 -11.42 -0.10 0.92
C LEU A 27 -12.94 0.07 0.74
N GLU A 28 -13.74 -0.82 1.34
CA GLU A 28 -15.21 -0.76 1.27
C GLU A 28 -15.75 0.55 1.87
N ALA A 29 -15.21 0.98 3.02
CA ALA A 29 -15.57 2.24 3.65
C ALA A 29 -15.10 3.47 2.84
N ALA A 30 -14.10 3.32 1.99
CA ALA A 30 -13.68 4.32 1.00
C ALA A 30 -14.46 4.21 -0.33
N GLU A 31 -15.52 3.40 -0.37
CA GLU A 31 -16.36 3.13 -1.54
C GLU A 31 -15.63 2.47 -2.72
N VAL A 32 -14.47 1.85 -2.47
CA VAL A 32 -13.69 1.13 -3.48
C VAL A 32 -14.25 -0.29 -3.66
N GLN A 33 -14.65 -0.61 -4.89
CA GLN A 33 -15.20 -1.92 -5.21
C GLN A 33 -14.09 -2.96 -5.43
N PRO A 34 -14.21 -4.18 -4.87
CA PRO A 34 -13.22 -5.23 -5.07
C PRO A 34 -13.24 -5.74 -6.52
N ILE A 35 -12.05 -5.93 -7.07
CA ILE A 35 -11.87 -6.59 -8.37
C ILE A 35 -11.80 -8.10 -8.14
N GLY A 36 -12.53 -8.86 -8.96
CA GLY A 36 -12.54 -10.32 -8.87
C GLY A 36 -11.19 -10.95 -9.21
N HIS A 37 -10.85 -12.03 -8.50
CA HIS A 37 -9.66 -12.84 -8.77
C HIS A 37 -9.62 -13.32 -10.23
N GLY A 38 -8.42 -13.37 -10.81
CA GLY A 38 -8.22 -13.73 -12.22
C GLY A 38 -8.50 -12.60 -13.22
N THR A 39 -8.83 -11.39 -12.74
CA THR A 39 -8.82 -10.20 -13.62
C THR A 39 -7.40 -9.94 -14.11
N THR A 40 -7.24 -9.60 -15.39
CA THR A 40 -5.93 -9.36 -16.01
C THR A 40 -5.65 -7.86 -16.11
N SER A 41 -4.37 -7.46 -16.18
CA SER A 41 -3.99 -6.06 -16.48
C SER A 41 -4.67 -5.56 -17.76
N ALA A 42 -4.77 -6.41 -18.79
CA ALA A 42 -5.45 -6.06 -20.04
C ALA A 42 -6.93 -5.73 -19.83
N ALA A 43 -7.65 -6.54 -19.05
CA ALA A 43 -9.06 -6.28 -18.72
C ALA A 43 -9.25 -5.00 -17.89
N LEU A 44 -8.31 -4.66 -17.00
CA LEU A 44 -8.33 -3.39 -16.27
C LEU A 44 -8.16 -2.21 -17.23
N ARG A 45 -7.16 -2.27 -18.12
CA ARG A 45 -6.93 -1.25 -19.14
C ARG A 45 -8.14 -1.04 -20.05
N GLU A 46 -8.80 -2.11 -20.46
CA GLU A 46 -10.01 -2.03 -21.30
C GLU A 46 -11.20 -1.36 -20.59
N ARG A 47 -11.34 -1.54 -19.27
CA ARG A 47 -12.39 -0.86 -18.50
C ARG A 47 -12.18 0.65 -18.45
N GLY A 48 -10.93 1.09 -18.36
CA GLY A 48 -10.60 2.52 -18.30
C GLY A 48 -11.20 3.21 -17.07
N GLU A 49 -11.36 2.48 -15.97
CA GLU A 49 -11.89 2.98 -14.69
C GLU A 49 -10.73 3.18 -13.70
N CYS A 50 -10.92 3.99 -12.66
CA CYS A 50 -9.91 4.13 -11.62
C CYS A 50 -9.63 2.78 -10.94
N VAL A 51 -8.36 2.44 -10.73
CA VAL A 51 -7.94 1.19 -10.09
C VAL A 51 -7.11 1.48 -8.85
N VAL A 52 -7.45 0.81 -7.75
CA VAL A 52 -6.75 0.90 -6.47
C VAL A 52 -6.06 -0.43 -6.18
N PHE A 53 -4.75 -0.38 -5.97
CA PHE A 53 -3.96 -1.46 -5.40
C PHE A 53 -3.72 -1.18 -3.92
N HIS A 54 -4.09 -2.11 -3.05
CA HIS A 54 -3.89 -1.99 -1.61
C HIS A 54 -3.21 -3.22 -1.02
N ASP A 55 -2.11 -3.03 -0.30
CA ASP A 55 -1.40 -4.11 0.39
C ASP A 55 -2.16 -4.46 1.67
N PRO A 56 -2.60 -5.72 1.86
CA PRO A 56 -3.20 -6.18 3.12
C PRO A 56 -2.33 -5.96 4.35
N LEU A 57 -1.01 -5.81 4.20
CA LEU A 57 -0.10 -5.48 5.29
C LEU A 57 -0.15 -3.99 5.68
N CYS A 58 -0.95 -3.16 5.02
CA CYS A 58 -1.36 -1.83 5.48
C CYS A 58 -2.83 -1.86 5.97
N PRO A 59 -3.15 -2.61 7.05
CA PRO A 59 -4.52 -2.97 7.41
C PRO A 59 -5.34 -1.83 7.99
N MET A 60 -4.69 -0.76 8.48
CA MET A 60 -5.35 0.36 9.17
C MET A 60 -5.24 1.67 8.40
N THR A 61 -4.94 1.64 7.10
CA THR A 61 -4.99 2.85 6.27
C THR A 61 -6.39 3.48 6.38
N PRO A 62 -6.50 4.75 6.81
CA PRO A 62 -7.82 5.37 7.02
C PRO A 62 -8.63 5.45 5.71
N PRO A 63 -9.93 5.11 5.72
CA PRO A 63 -10.78 5.17 4.53
C PRO A 63 -10.82 6.56 3.88
N GLU A 64 -10.82 7.62 4.68
CA GLU A 64 -10.83 9.00 4.20
C GLU A 64 -9.57 9.35 3.40
N PHE A 65 -8.42 8.78 3.78
CA PHE A 65 -7.17 8.95 3.04
C PHE A 65 -7.20 8.16 1.72
N ILE A 66 -7.76 6.94 1.72
CA ILE A 66 -7.94 6.15 0.49
C ILE A 66 -8.86 6.90 -0.48
N ALA A 67 -10.01 7.37 -0.01
CA ALA A 67 -10.96 8.13 -0.81
C ALA A 67 -10.35 9.43 -1.36
N GLU A 68 -9.48 10.08 -0.60
CA GLU A 68 -8.72 11.24 -1.07
C GLU A 68 -7.76 10.91 -2.20
N CYS A 69 -6.98 9.84 -2.08
CA CYS A 69 -6.12 9.35 -3.17
C CYS A 69 -6.94 9.06 -4.44
N VAL A 70 -8.10 8.40 -4.31
CA VAL A 70 -8.98 8.08 -5.43
C VAL A 70 -9.50 9.33 -6.12
N ARG A 71 -10.02 10.29 -5.33
CA ARG A 71 -10.54 11.54 -5.86
C ARG A 71 -9.45 12.36 -6.58
N GLU A 72 -8.25 12.44 -6.03
CA GLU A 72 -7.12 13.14 -6.66
C GLU A 72 -6.66 12.43 -7.95
N ALA A 73 -6.51 11.11 -7.91
CA ALA A 73 -6.14 10.33 -9.10
C ALA A 73 -7.14 10.50 -10.24
N ILE A 74 -8.45 10.57 -9.94
CA ILE A 74 -9.49 10.82 -10.95
C ILE A 74 -9.47 12.28 -11.44
N ALA A 75 -9.39 13.24 -10.53
CA ALA A 75 -9.48 14.67 -10.87
C ALA A 75 -8.31 15.12 -11.76
N ASP A 76 -7.11 14.64 -11.46
CA ASP A 76 -5.88 15.05 -12.14
C ASP A 76 -5.41 14.03 -13.19
N ASP A 77 -6.17 12.94 -13.37
CA ASP A 77 -5.80 11.78 -14.19
C ASP A 77 -4.34 11.34 -13.96
N SER A 78 -4.03 11.02 -12.70
CA SER A 78 -2.65 10.77 -12.25
C SER A 78 -2.50 9.43 -11.53
N ILE A 79 -1.24 9.01 -11.34
CA ILE A 79 -0.92 7.84 -10.52
C ILE A 79 -0.53 8.33 -9.13
N ILE A 80 -1.30 7.99 -8.11
CA ILE A 80 -1.01 8.33 -6.71
C ILE A 80 -0.34 7.14 -6.02
N VAL A 81 0.81 7.36 -5.40
CA VAL A 81 1.52 6.35 -4.59
C VAL A 81 1.61 6.84 -3.16
N ALA A 82 0.93 6.15 -2.25
CA ALA A 82 1.02 6.42 -0.83
C ALA A 82 2.42 6.06 -0.30
N VAL A 83 3.01 6.99 0.44
CA VAL A 83 4.36 6.84 1.00
C VAL A 83 4.43 7.40 2.41
N ARG A 84 5.46 6.98 3.14
CA ARG A 84 5.79 7.52 4.46
C ARG A 84 7.27 7.87 4.55
N PRO A 85 7.63 8.89 5.34
CA PRO A 85 9.02 9.19 5.61
C PRO A 85 9.68 8.02 6.35
N VAL A 86 10.95 7.76 6.02
CA VAL A 86 11.75 6.80 6.79
C VAL A 86 12.17 7.45 8.11
N THR A 87 11.80 6.83 9.23
CA THR A 87 12.09 7.35 10.57
C THR A 87 13.38 6.80 11.16
N ASP A 88 13.78 5.59 10.78
CA ASP A 88 15.00 4.96 11.29
C ASP A 88 16.23 5.30 10.44
N THR A 89 17.42 5.07 11.00
CA THR A 89 18.66 5.20 10.22
C THR A 89 18.82 3.97 9.34
N ILE A 90 18.92 4.17 8.02
CA ILE A 90 19.14 3.08 7.07
C ILE A 90 20.63 2.89 6.82
N LYS A 91 21.08 1.65 6.98
CA LYS A 91 22.47 1.23 6.77
C LYS A 91 22.53 0.24 5.62
N VAL A 92 23.54 0.38 4.77
CA VAL A 92 23.88 -0.64 3.78
C VAL A 92 24.73 -1.71 4.46
N LEU A 93 24.35 -2.97 4.34
CA LEU A 93 25.20 -4.09 4.75
C LEU A 93 26.22 -4.40 3.67
N GLU A 94 27.48 -4.55 4.08
CA GLU A 94 28.60 -4.94 3.23
C GLU A 94 29.16 -6.27 3.76
N GLY A 95 28.60 -7.37 3.25
CA GLY A 95 28.81 -8.69 3.85
C GLY A 95 28.17 -8.77 5.23
N GLU A 96 28.97 -9.07 6.26
CA GLU A 96 28.53 -9.13 7.66
C GLU A 96 28.74 -7.81 8.42
N PHE A 97 29.31 -6.78 7.76
CA PHE A 97 29.64 -5.52 8.38
C PHE A 97 28.62 -4.42 8.03
N VAL A 98 28.44 -3.52 8.98
CA VAL A 98 27.63 -2.32 8.79
C VAL A 98 28.44 -1.30 7.97
N GLY A 99 27.99 -1.05 6.74
CA GLY A 99 28.63 -0.12 5.80
C GLY A 99 28.08 1.30 5.92
N ARG A 100 27.93 1.96 4.76
CA ARG A 100 27.49 3.37 4.68
C ARG A 100 26.07 3.59 5.22
N THR A 101 25.83 4.79 5.73
CA THR A 101 24.48 5.28 6.06
C THR A 101 23.87 5.91 4.82
N LEU A 102 22.60 5.61 4.53
CA LEU A 102 21.82 6.34 3.53
C LEU A 102 21.19 7.57 4.18
N ASP A 103 21.09 8.66 3.42
CA ASP A 103 20.36 9.85 3.85
C ASP A 103 18.85 9.57 3.87
N ARG A 104 18.30 9.33 5.06
CA ARG A 104 16.89 8.93 5.24
C ARG A 104 15.91 10.01 4.78
N GLU A 105 16.32 11.28 4.71
CA GLU A 105 15.45 12.38 4.23
C GLU A 105 15.16 12.27 2.72
N GLN A 106 16.00 11.53 2.00
CA GLN A 106 15.83 11.20 0.58
C GLN A 106 15.18 9.84 0.36
N LEU A 107 14.75 9.17 1.44
CA LEU A 107 14.13 7.85 1.39
C LEU A 107 12.68 7.91 1.84
N LEU A 108 11.87 7.09 1.18
CA LEU A 108 10.47 6.89 1.50
C LEU A 108 10.20 5.40 1.63
N SER A 109 9.32 5.05 2.56
CA SER A 109 8.75 3.72 2.66
C SER A 109 7.42 3.71 1.90
N LEU A 110 7.20 2.70 1.06
CA LEU A 110 5.92 2.52 0.38
C LEU A 110 4.84 2.18 1.40
N ALA A 111 3.71 2.85 1.25
CA ALA A 111 2.46 2.53 1.95
C ALA A 111 1.39 2.15 0.91
N SER A 112 0.15 2.00 1.37
CA SER A 112 -1.00 1.81 0.48
C SER A 112 -2.03 2.92 0.69
N PRO A 113 -2.76 3.32 -0.36
CA PRO A 113 -2.86 2.66 -1.68
C PRO A 113 -1.87 3.13 -2.76
N ILE A 114 -1.79 2.39 -3.85
CA ILE A 114 -1.38 2.89 -5.18
C ILE A 114 -2.66 3.03 -6.02
N VAL A 115 -2.91 4.21 -6.59
CA VAL A 115 -4.13 4.50 -7.34
C VAL A 115 -3.79 4.97 -8.75
N PHE A 116 -4.40 4.34 -9.74
CA PHE A 116 -4.33 4.75 -11.14
C PHE A 116 -5.59 5.54 -11.51
N GLY A 117 -5.40 6.77 -11.99
CA GLY A 117 -6.43 7.51 -12.71
C GLY A 117 -6.87 6.77 -13.99
N PRO A 118 -8.10 7.01 -14.49
CA PRO A 118 -8.67 6.32 -15.65
C PRO A 118 -7.76 6.27 -16.89
N GLY A 119 -7.15 7.40 -17.27
CA GLY A 119 -6.27 7.51 -18.43
C GLY A 119 -4.85 6.99 -18.18
N ARG A 120 -4.46 6.83 -16.92
CA ARG A 120 -3.15 6.29 -16.51
C ARG A 120 -3.10 4.76 -16.50
N LEU A 121 -4.23 4.09 -16.71
CA LEU A 121 -4.23 2.62 -16.80
C LEU A 121 -3.39 2.10 -17.96
N ALA A 122 -3.21 2.87 -19.04
CA ALA A 122 -2.30 2.49 -20.13
C ALA A 122 -0.86 2.25 -19.64
N ASP A 123 -0.46 2.89 -18.53
CA ASP A 123 0.86 2.74 -17.90
C ASP A 123 0.94 1.51 -17.00
N LEU A 124 -0.19 0.84 -16.70
CA LEU A 124 -0.20 -0.42 -15.96
C LEU A 124 0.43 -1.51 -16.84
N PRO A 125 1.55 -2.12 -16.42
CA PRO A 125 2.21 -3.15 -17.21
C PRO A 125 1.44 -4.49 -17.16
N ASP A 126 1.86 -5.42 -18.01
CA ASP A 126 1.38 -6.79 -17.95
C ASP A 126 1.96 -7.48 -16.72
N LEU A 127 1.09 -7.82 -15.77
CA LEU A 127 1.45 -8.30 -14.44
C LEU A 127 0.55 -9.47 -14.05
N ASP A 128 1.10 -10.39 -13.26
CA ASP A 128 0.28 -11.28 -12.45
C ASP A 128 -0.29 -10.47 -11.27
N LEU A 129 -1.53 -9.98 -11.43
CA LEU A 129 -2.18 -9.12 -10.43
C LEU A 129 -2.35 -9.80 -9.07
N ASP A 130 -2.43 -11.13 -9.05
CA ASP A 130 -2.52 -11.85 -7.78
C ASP A 130 -1.21 -11.72 -7.00
N GLY A 131 -0.08 -11.60 -7.71
CA GLY A 131 1.28 -11.71 -7.17
C GLY A 131 2.19 -10.53 -7.25
N VAL A 132 1.73 -9.42 -7.78
CA VAL A 132 2.54 -8.21 -7.91
C VAL A 132 3.04 -7.74 -6.55
N LEU A 133 4.35 -7.51 -6.45
CA LEU A 133 4.93 -6.78 -5.33
C LEU A 133 4.84 -5.29 -5.64
N PHE A 134 4.37 -4.50 -4.67
CA PHE A 134 4.13 -3.07 -4.88
C PHE A 134 5.43 -2.31 -5.17
N ALA A 135 6.54 -2.73 -4.56
CA ALA A 135 7.86 -2.16 -4.86
C ALA A 135 8.25 -2.37 -6.33
N ASP A 136 7.99 -3.56 -6.87
CA ASP A 136 8.29 -3.87 -8.29
C ASP A 136 7.38 -3.08 -9.22
N LEU A 137 6.09 -2.95 -8.86
CA LEU A 137 5.15 -2.10 -9.60
C LEU A 137 5.59 -0.64 -9.60
N VAL A 138 5.90 -0.05 -8.45
CA VAL A 138 6.30 1.36 -8.38
C VAL A 138 7.63 1.61 -9.10
N ALA A 139 8.56 0.65 -9.07
CA ALA A 139 9.87 0.79 -9.72
C ALA A 139 9.80 0.93 -11.25
N ILE A 140 8.72 0.46 -11.88
CA ILE A 140 8.54 0.51 -13.35
C ILE A 140 7.61 1.63 -13.82
N LEU A 141 6.93 2.32 -12.89
CA LEU A 141 6.06 3.44 -13.24
C LEU A 141 6.85 4.74 -13.42
N SER A 142 6.39 5.56 -14.36
CA SER A 142 6.87 6.93 -14.57
C SER A 142 5.79 7.94 -14.19
N GLU A 143 6.20 9.16 -13.83
CA GLU A 143 5.29 10.28 -13.55
C GLU A 143 4.25 9.95 -12.46
N ILE A 144 4.75 9.47 -11.32
CA ILE A 144 3.94 9.20 -10.13
C ILE A 144 3.87 10.42 -9.22
N ASN A 145 2.72 10.61 -8.58
CA ASN A 145 2.48 11.59 -7.54
C ASN A 145 2.57 10.90 -6.17
N LEU A 146 3.55 11.29 -5.38
CA LEU A 146 3.75 10.76 -4.04
C LEU A 146 2.82 11.46 -3.05
N LYS A 147 2.06 10.70 -2.27
CA LYS A 147 1.19 11.25 -1.21
C LYS A 147 1.61 10.74 0.16
N LEU A 148 1.89 11.67 1.08
CA LEU A 148 2.26 11.32 2.45
C LEU A 148 1.07 10.71 3.18
N ALA A 149 1.22 9.46 3.59
CA ALA A 149 0.20 8.70 4.29
C ALA A 149 0.27 8.91 5.81
N PRO A 150 -0.87 8.85 6.51
CA PRO A 150 -0.91 9.01 7.96
C PRO A 150 -0.21 7.85 8.69
N ALA A 151 0.04 8.06 9.99
CA ALA A 151 0.70 7.06 10.83
C ALA A 151 -0.04 5.71 10.92
N LEU A 152 -1.35 5.68 10.64
CA LEU A 152 -2.13 4.45 10.61
C LEU A 152 -2.00 3.66 9.30
N ALA A 153 -1.49 4.27 8.23
CA ALA A 153 -1.18 3.58 6.97
C ALA A 153 0.17 2.84 7.01
N ALA A 154 0.66 2.48 8.20
CA ALA A 154 1.93 1.78 8.34
C ALA A 154 1.80 0.36 7.78
N ARG A 155 2.80 -0.09 7.04
CA ARG A 155 2.92 -1.49 6.69
C ARG A 155 3.43 -2.27 7.90
N VAL A 156 2.79 -3.40 8.18
CA VAL A 156 3.14 -4.34 9.25
C VAL A 156 4.13 -5.37 8.70
N HIS A 157 5.31 -5.46 9.32
CA HIS A 157 6.35 -6.45 8.97
C HIS A 157 6.44 -7.58 9.99
N ASP A 158 6.09 -7.30 11.24
CA ASP A 158 6.11 -8.26 12.35
C ASP A 158 4.97 -8.03 13.36
N ASP A 159 4.88 -8.90 14.35
CA ASP A 159 3.82 -8.82 15.37
C ASP A 159 3.96 -7.61 16.30
N VAL A 160 5.17 -7.08 16.49
CA VAL A 160 5.40 -5.90 17.34
C VAL A 160 4.81 -4.67 16.67
N GLU A 161 5.14 -4.46 15.39
CA GLU A 161 4.56 -3.36 14.60
C GLU A 161 3.04 -3.47 14.51
N ARG A 162 2.50 -4.70 14.36
CA ARG A 162 1.06 -4.95 14.38
C ARG A 162 0.43 -4.46 15.69
N GLN A 163 0.98 -4.83 16.83
CA GLN A 163 0.47 -4.44 18.15
C GLN A 163 0.56 -2.92 18.36
N MET A 164 1.65 -2.29 17.91
CA MET A 164 1.80 -0.83 17.97
C MET A 164 0.75 -0.12 17.11
N LEU A 165 0.53 -0.62 15.89
CA LEU A 165 -0.50 -0.08 14.99
C LEU A 165 -1.90 -0.25 15.56
N GLU A 166 -2.19 -1.43 16.13
CA GLU A 166 -3.46 -1.72 16.80
C GLU A 166 -3.68 -0.75 17.97
N ALA A 167 -2.67 -0.54 18.82
CA ALA A 167 -2.76 0.41 19.93
C ALA A 167 -2.97 1.85 19.45
N ALA A 168 -2.23 2.30 18.43
CA ALA A 168 -2.37 3.63 17.87
C ALA A 168 -3.76 3.90 17.30
N SER A 169 -4.37 2.90 16.65
CA SER A 169 -5.71 3.03 16.07
C SER A 169 -6.84 3.08 17.10
N ARG A 170 -6.60 2.65 18.35
CA ARG A 170 -7.56 2.84 19.46
C ARG A 170 -7.52 4.25 20.01
N VAL A 171 -6.43 4.97 19.77
CA VAL A 171 -6.24 6.36 20.19
C VAL A 171 -6.69 7.27 19.04
N VAL A 172 -7.98 7.23 18.71
CA VAL A 172 -8.64 8.35 18.03
C VAL A 172 -9.31 9.17 19.15
N PRO A 173 -9.09 10.49 19.26
CA PRO A 173 -9.62 11.27 20.37
C PRO A 173 -11.13 11.16 20.46
N SER A 174 -11.63 10.82 21.64
CA SER A 174 -12.97 11.23 22.08
C SER A 174 -12.96 12.75 22.29
N GLY A 175 -13.70 13.49 21.46
CA GLY A 175 -13.93 14.93 21.65
C GLY A 175 -14.07 15.70 20.36
#